data_AF-A0A8C1GF34-F1
#
_entry.id   AF-A0A8C1GF34-F1
#
_cell.length_a   1.000
_cell.length_b   1.000
_cell.length_c   1.000
_cell.angle_alpha   90.00
_cell.angle_beta   90.00
_cell.angle_gamma   90.00
#
_symmetry.space_group_name_H-M   'P 1'
#
loop_
_entity.id
_entity.type
_entity.pdbx_description
1 polymer ?
#
loop_
_entity_poly.entity_id
_entity_poly.type
_entity_poly.pdbx_seq_one_letter_code
_entity_poly.pdbx_strand_id
1 'polypeptide(L)'
;MDKELFRKLASRVGITAVKVLSQAEEYMRLSQVKCVGLGSVTATSKTIICLELAATSMKFPLDKEYAIKLSGLSPKVYSSNLKAVECMLGLQSNLGLRDLAVQYGCLEAVKVASQILQRYETSLPAAQRQDLDLSKPLFTTAALYAACKCMKIRADRKLASSSGAKKGIFDRLWTQFQKFGQEICNGPSYMGKPVKTAQKRQKTLTELLEVEEDDGKISTSPKRERVEKTEEEETKNYEEWKRKILENALKAKAVDS
;
A
#
# COMPACT_ATOMS: atom_id res chain seq x y z
N MET A 1 18.27 12.10 19.79
CA MET A 1 19.10 12.84 18.81
C MET A 1 19.78 13.97 19.54
N ASP A 2 21.06 14.20 19.25
CA ASP A 2 21.80 15.33 19.80
C ASP A 2 21.19 16.66 19.30
N LYS A 3 20.79 17.54 20.23
CA LYS A 3 20.22 18.86 19.91
C LYS A 3 21.21 19.74 19.15
N GLU A 4 22.50 19.56 19.39
CA GLU A 4 23.57 20.28 18.70
C GLU A 4 23.66 19.85 17.24
N LEU A 5 23.59 18.54 16.96
CA LEU A 5 23.56 18.01 15.60
C LEU A 5 22.33 18.50 14.83
N PHE A 6 21.17 18.53 15.48
CA PHE A 6 19.94 19.04 14.88
C PHE A 6 20.09 20.52 14.45
N ARG A 7 20.59 21.37 15.34
CA ARG A 7 20.81 22.80 15.04
C ARG A 7 21.86 23.02 13.95
N LYS A 8 22.94 22.24 13.95
CA LYS A 8 23.97 22.28 12.89
C LYS A 8 23.39 21.90 11.52
N LEU A 9 22.50 20.92 11.46
CA LEU A 9 21.86 20.53 10.20
C LEU A 9 20.85 21.58 9.75
N ALA A 10 20.07 22.14 10.67
CA ALA A 10 19.10 23.19 10.37
C ALA A 10 19.76 24.46 9.82
N SER A 11 20.88 24.90 10.42
CA SER A 11 21.63 26.05 9.93
C SER A 11 22.24 25.80 8.55
N ARG A 12 22.71 24.57 8.27
CA ARG A 12 23.22 24.20 6.93
C ARG A 12 22.15 24.27 5.86
N VAL A 13 20.90 23.89 6.14
CA VAL A 13 19.79 24.01 5.18
C VAL A 13 19.13 25.41 5.18
N GLY A 14 19.70 26.38 5.90
CA GLY A 14 19.23 27.76 5.91
C GLY A 14 18.00 28.01 6.81
N ILE A 15 17.64 27.08 7.69
CA ILE A 15 16.51 27.25 8.62
C ILE A 15 17.02 27.83 9.93
N THR A 16 16.72 29.10 10.16
CA THR A 16 17.01 29.82 11.42
C THR A 16 15.75 30.26 12.16
N ALA A 17 14.59 30.21 11.49
CA ALA A 17 13.32 30.63 12.06
C ALA A 17 12.90 29.71 13.22
N VAL A 18 12.75 30.29 14.41
CA VAL A 18 12.43 29.55 15.67
C VAL A 18 11.16 28.71 15.53
N LYS A 19 10.12 29.24 14.86
CA LYS A 19 8.86 28.51 14.63
C LYS A 19 9.07 27.25 13.80
N VAL A 20 9.88 27.33 12.73
CA VAL A 20 10.16 26.20 11.84
C VAL A 20 11.01 25.15 12.57
N LEU A 21 11.99 25.59 13.36
CA LEU A 21 12.82 24.71 14.19
C LEU A 21 11.97 23.94 15.22
N SER A 22 11.10 24.64 15.95
CA SER A 22 10.22 24.01 16.94
C SER A 22 9.29 22.98 16.30
N GLN A 23 8.71 23.29 15.13
CA GLN A 23 7.88 22.35 14.37
C GLN A 23 8.68 21.13 13.89
N ALA A 24 9.91 21.34 13.41
CA ALA A 24 10.78 20.24 12.98
C ALA A 24 11.21 19.34 14.15
N GLU A 25 11.43 19.91 15.34
CA GLU A 25 11.71 19.14 16.57
C GLU A 25 10.52 18.27 16.98
N GLU A 26 9.29 18.80 16.88
CA GLU A 26 8.05 18.04 17.08
C GLU A 26 7.96 16.85 16.11
N TYR A 27 8.18 17.10 14.81
CA TYR A 27 8.15 16.05 13.78
C TYR A 27 9.23 15.00 14.02
N MET A 28 10.42 15.41 14.44
CA MET A 28 11.49 14.50 14.83
C MET A 28 11.07 13.61 16.01
N ARG A 29 10.50 14.19 17.07
CA ARG A 29 10.00 13.44 18.24
C ARG A 29 8.92 12.45 17.85
N LEU A 30 7.94 12.87 17.04
CA LEU A 30 6.88 12.00 16.54
C LEU A 30 7.42 10.88 15.66
N SER A 31 8.43 11.16 14.83
CA SER A 31 9.02 10.16 13.93
C SER A 31 9.70 9.01 14.68
N GLN A 32 10.21 9.24 15.89
CA GLN A 32 10.82 8.19 16.71
C GLN A 32 9.80 7.15 17.15
N VAL A 33 8.53 7.53 17.31
CA VAL A 33 7.45 6.62 17.73
C VAL A 33 6.70 6.08 16.52
N LYS A 34 6.38 6.92 15.53
CA LYS A 34 5.52 6.55 14.40
C LYS A 34 6.28 5.95 13.22
N CYS A 35 7.58 6.25 13.06
CA CYS A 35 8.38 5.88 11.88
C CYS A 35 9.45 4.82 12.17
N VAL A 36 9.23 3.94 13.17
CA VAL A 36 10.20 2.91 13.60
C VAL A 36 10.49 1.90 12.47
N GLY A 37 9.47 1.54 11.67
CA GLY A 37 9.59 0.58 10.56
C GLY A 37 10.03 1.18 9.22
N LEU A 38 10.53 2.42 9.19
CA LEU A 38 11.00 3.06 7.95
C LEU A 38 12.44 2.61 7.65
N GLY A 39 12.58 1.62 6.76
CA GLY A 39 13.89 1.10 6.34
C GLY A 39 14.70 2.12 5.53
N SER A 40 16.04 1.99 5.53
CA SER A 40 17.01 2.80 4.76
C SER A 40 17.21 4.26 5.16
N VAL A 41 16.69 4.73 6.31
CA VAL A 41 16.79 6.15 6.72
C VAL A 41 17.70 6.32 7.93
N THR A 42 18.84 7.00 7.73
CA THR A 42 19.79 7.41 8.77
C THR A 42 19.20 8.47 9.70
N ALA A 43 19.80 8.67 10.89
CA ALA A 43 19.41 9.75 11.79
C ALA A 43 19.46 11.13 11.09
N THR A 44 20.53 11.39 10.32
CA THR A 44 20.70 12.62 9.55
C THR A 44 19.61 12.80 8.49
N SER A 45 19.30 11.77 7.69
CA SER A 45 18.25 11.88 6.68
C SER A 45 16.85 12.06 7.29
N LYS A 46 16.54 11.43 8.43
CA LYS A 46 15.31 11.72 9.19
C LYS A 46 15.26 13.19 9.61
N THR A 47 16.37 13.78 10.06
CA THR A 47 16.44 15.21 10.44
C THR A 47 16.12 16.11 9.28
N ILE A 48 16.80 15.89 8.15
CA ILE A 48 16.60 16.70 6.95
C ILE A 48 15.17 16.59 6.44
N ILE A 49 14.59 15.39 6.45
CA ILE A 49 13.18 15.17 6.10
C ILE A 49 12.24 15.95 7.04
N CYS A 50 12.44 15.88 8.36
CA CYS A 50 11.60 16.61 9.32
C CYS A 50 11.73 18.14 9.15
N LEU A 51 12.93 18.63 8.87
CA LEU A 51 13.19 20.04 8.56
C LEU A 51 12.49 20.48 7.28
N GLU A 52 12.56 19.70 6.20
CA GLU A 52 11.86 20.00 4.94
C GLU A 52 10.34 19.99 5.12
N LEU A 53 9.78 19.03 5.87
CA LEU A 53 8.36 18.98 6.17
C LEU A 53 7.89 20.19 6.99
N ALA A 54 8.67 20.61 7.99
CA ALA A 54 8.37 21.78 8.79
C ALA A 54 8.43 23.07 7.95
N ALA A 55 9.47 23.21 7.13
CA ALA A 55 9.61 24.35 6.22
C ALA A 55 8.43 24.40 5.24
N THR A 56 8.08 23.28 4.63
CA THR A 56 6.93 23.17 3.70
C THR A 56 5.62 23.54 4.37
N SER A 57 5.36 23.02 5.57
CA SER A 57 4.15 23.31 6.36
C SER A 57 4.03 24.81 6.71
N MET A 58 5.16 25.46 6.98
CA MET A 58 5.21 26.89 7.31
C MET A 58 5.45 27.79 6.09
N LYS A 59 5.43 27.24 4.87
CA LYS A 59 5.72 27.98 3.62
C LYS A 59 7.08 28.70 3.65
N PHE A 60 8.04 28.13 4.36
CA PHE A 60 9.41 28.64 4.44
C PHE A 60 10.22 28.14 3.23
N PRO A 61 10.94 29.00 2.50
CA PRO A 61 11.73 28.61 1.35
C PRO A 61 12.93 27.75 1.78
N LEU A 62 13.19 26.65 1.06
CA LEU A 62 14.30 25.75 1.30
C LEU A 62 14.82 25.20 -0.04
N ASP A 63 16.15 25.11 -0.16
CA ASP A 63 16.83 24.46 -1.29
C ASP A 63 16.69 22.93 -1.15
N LYS A 64 15.80 22.36 -1.97
CA LYS A 64 15.46 20.93 -1.93
C LYS A 64 16.62 20.08 -2.45
N GLU A 65 17.30 20.53 -3.50
CA GLU A 65 18.44 19.85 -4.08
C GLU A 65 19.59 19.74 -3.07
N TYR A 66 19.85 20.81 -2.31
CA TYR A 66 20.84 20.81 -1.24
C TYR A 66 20.41 19.94 -0.07
N ALA A 67 19.14 19.98 0.34
CA ALA A 67 18.62 19.11 1.39
C ALA A 67 18.74 17.62 1.02
N ILE A 68 18.41 17.25 -0.22
CA ILE A 68 18.60 15.88 -0.73
C ILE A 68 20.08 15.46 -0.61
N LYS A 69 21.02 16.31 -1.06
CA LYS A 69 22.46 16.03 -0.94
C LYS A 69 22.90 15.86 0.52
N LEU A 70 22.47 16.74 1.41
CA LEU A 70 22.84 16.71 2.83
C LEU A 70 22.25 15.49 3.56
N SER A 71 21.11 14.97 3.10
CA SER A 71 20.51 13.75 3.64
C SER A 71 21.34 12.49 3.35
N GLY A 72 22.19 12.51 2.31
CA GLY A 72 22.92 11.33 1.83
C GLY A 72 22.06 10.31 1.08
N LEU A 73 20.83 10.66 0.71
CA LEU A 73 19.92 9.80 -0.06
C LEU A 73 19.92 10.16 -1.54
N SER A 74 19.64 9.18 -2.40
CA SER A 74 19.34 9.47 -3.81
C SER A 74 18.00 10.22 -3.92
N PRO A 75 17.79 11.07 -4.94
CA PRO A 75 16.56 11.86 -5.07
C PRO A 75 15.27 11.03 -5.03
N LYS A 76 15.28 9.84 -5.65
CA LYS A 76 14.12 8.92 -5.66
C LYS A 76 13.82 8.37 -4.27
N VAL A 77 14.87 7.95 -3.54
CA VAL A 77 14.75 7.41 -2.18
C VAL A 77 14.36 8.51 -1.21
N TYR A 78 14.92 9.72 -1.36
CA TYR A 78 14.55 10.88 -0.57
C TYR A 78 13.07 11.22 -0.72
N SER A 79 12.59 11.40 -1.96
CA SER A 79 11.18 11.71 -2.23
C SER A 79 10.23 10.64 -1.68
N SER A 80 10.60 9.36 -1.83
CA SER A 80 9.81 8.25 -1.27
C SER A 80 9.76 8.29 0.26
N ASN A 81 10.88 8.58 0.93
CA ASN A 81 10.94 8.65 2.39
C ASN A 81 10.26 9.90 2.94
N LEU A 82 10.43 11.06 2.29
CA LEU A 82 9.72 12.30 2.62
C LEU A 82 8.21 12.06 2.63
N LYS A 83 7.67 11.46 1.55
CA LYS A 83 6.24 11.13 1.45
C LYS A 83 5.80 10.11 2.51
N ALA A 84 6.61 9.08 2.77
CA ALA A 84 6.30 8.08 3.79
C ALA A 84 6.25 8.70 5.20
N VAL A 85 7.22 9.56 5.55
CA VAL A 85 7.26 10.27 6.84
C VAL A 85 6.07 11.23 6.94
N GLU A 86 5.81 12.03 5.92
CA GLU A 86 4.62 12.89 5.86
C GLU A 86 3.33 12.09 6.10
N CYS A 87 3.20 10.88 5.52
CA CYS A 87 2.04 10.01 5.69
C CYS A 87 1.94 9.45 7.11
N MET A 88 3.02 8.93 7.67
CA MET A 88 3.04 8.36 9.02
C MET A 88 2.80 9.41 10.10
N LEU A 89 3.26 10.64 9.88
CA LEU A 89 3.03 11.77 10.79
C LEU A 89 1.63 12.38 10.63
N GLY A 90 0.90 12.05 9.57
CA GLY A 90 -0.43 12.60 9.28
C GLY A 90 -0.38 14.05 8.77
N LEU A 91 0.72 14.43 8.12
CA LEU A 91 0.96 15.80 7.60
C LEU A 91 0.50 15.98 6.15
N GLN A 92 -0.18 14.98 5.60
CA GLN A 92 -0.64 14.97 4.22
C GLN A 92 -1.64 16.10 3.97
N SER A 93 -1.49 16.83 2.86
CA SER A 93 -2.56 17.68 2.36
C SER A 93 -3.76 16.82 1.96
N ASN A 94 -4.84 16.88 2.72
CA ASN A 94 -6.11 16.24 2.37
C ASN A 94 -6.72 17.00 1.18
N LEU A 95 -6.28 16.66 -0.03
CA LEU A 95 -6.91 17.14 -1.26
C LEU A 95 -8.25 16.42 -1.42
N GLY A 96 -9.32 17.19 -1.59
CA GLY A 96 -10.61 16.63 -1.95
C GLY A 96 -10.53 15.91 -3.30
N LEU A 97 -11.46 14.98 -3.55
CA LEU A 97 -11.53 14.24 -4.82
C LEU A 97 -11.48 15.16 -6.05
N ARG A 98 -12.13 16.32 -5.97
CA ARG A 98 -12.16 17.30 -7.05
C ARG A 98 -10.79 17.96 -7.28
N ASP A 99 -10.14 18.45 -6.22
CA ASP A 99 -8.83 19.09 -6.33
C ASP A 99 -7.78 18.12 -6.85
N LEU A 100 -7.83 16.88 -6.35
CA LEU A 100 -7.00 15.80 -6.83
C LEU A 100 -7.26 15.51 -8.33
N ALA A 101 -8.52 15.45 -8.75
CA ALA A 101 -8.86 15.21 -10.15
C ALA A 101 -8.45 16.36 -11.08
N VAL A 102 -8.50 17.61 -10.60
CA VAL A 102 -7.95 18.76 -11.35
C VAL A 102 -6.44 18.61 -11.51
N GLN A 103 -5.72 18.28 -10.43
CA GLN A 103 -4.26 18.11 -10.46
C GLN A 103 -3.79 17.03 -11.45
N TYR A 104 -4.60 15.97 -11.63
CA TYR A 104 -4.25 14.82 -12.47
C TYR A 104 -5.05 14.73 -13.78
N GLY A 105 -5.87 15.74 -14.10
CA GLY A 105 -6.61 15.83 -15.36
C GLY A 105 -7.66 14.73 -15.55
N CYS A 106 -8.38 14.34 -14.50
CA CYS A 106 -9.40 13.29 -14.54
C CYS A 106 -10.72 13.70 -13.86
N LEU A 107 -11.17 14.93 -14.12
CA LEU A 107 -12.36 15.51 -13.50
C LEU A 107 -13.64 14.71 -13.78
N GLU A 108 -13.71 14.05 -14.93
CA GLU A 108 -14.84 13.19 -15.34
C GLU A 108 -15.01 11.99 -14.39
N ALA A 109 -13.92 11.52 -13.77
CA ALA A 109 -13.92 10.36 -12.88
C ALA A 109 -14.42 10.66 -11.46
N VAL A 110 -14.60 11.93 -11.08
CA VAL A 110 -14.94 12.34 -9.71
C VAL A 110 -16.26 11.76 -9.24
N LYS A 111 -17.28 11.73 -10.11
CA LYS A 111 -18.61 11.18 -9.75
C LYS A 111 -18.52 9.70 -9.42
N VAL A 112 -17.87 8.91 -10.28
CA VAL A 112 -17.68 7.47 -10.08
C VAL A 112 -16.80 7.20 -8.87
N ALA A 113 -15.72 7.97 -8.67
CA ALA A 113 -14.85 7.86 -7.50
C ALA A 113 -15.61 8.08 -6.19
N SER A 114 -16.50 9.08 -6.15
CA SER A 114 -17.34 9.36 -4.97
C SER A 114 -18.30 8.20 -4.67
N GLN A 115 -18.90 7.62 -5.72
CA GLN A 115 -19.78 6.45 -5.58
C GLN A 115 -19.02 5.20 -5.12
N ILE A 116 -17.77 5.00 -5.58
CA ILE A 116 -16.90 3.92 -5.10
C ILE A 116 -16.64 4.06 -3.59
N LEU A 117 -16.30 5.26 -3.12
CA LEU A 117 -16.07 5.52 -1.70
C LEU A 117 -17.32 5.24 -0.86
N GLN A 118 -18.48 5.70 -1.31
CA GLN A 118 -19.76 5.46 -0.63
C GLN A 118 -20.09 3.96 -0.56
N ARG A 119 -19.91 3.22 -1.67
CA ARG A 119 -20.11 1.77 -1.70
C ARG A 119 -19.17 1.06 -0.75
N TYR A 120 -17.90 1.46 -0.71
CA TYR A 120 -16.94 0.92 0.23
C TYR A 120 -17.37 1.13 1.68
N GLU A 121 -17.74 2.36 2.05
CA GLU A 121 -18.22 2.68 3.40
C GLU A 121 -19.41 1.80 3.82
N THR A 122 -20.42 1.68 2.94
CA THR A 122 -21.61 0.85 3.18
C THR A 122 -21.34 -0.65 3.19
N SER A 123 -20.23 -1.11 2.59
CA SER A 123 -19.85 -2.53 2.58
C SER A 123 -19.15 -2.97 3.87
N LEU A 124 -18.63 -2.03 4.65
CA LEU A 124 -17.88 -2.34 5.87
C LEU A 124 -18.81 -2.57 7.07
N PRO A 125 -18.42 -3.39 8.06
CA PRO A 125 -19.12 -3.51 9.33
C PRO A 125 -19.18 -2.19 10.11
N ALA A 126 -20.22 -1.99 10.92
CA ALA A 126 -20.45 -0.73 11.66
C ALA A 126 -19.25 -0.30 12.53
N ALA A 127 -18.57 -1.25 13.17
CA ALA A 127 -17.37 -0.98 13.97
C ALA A 127 -16.22 -0.38 13.14
N GLN A 128 -16.05 -0.81 11.88
CA GLN A 128 -14.99 -0.29 11.01
C GLN A 128 -15.36 1.07 10.39
N ARG A 129 -16.64 1.40 10.26
CA ARG A 129 -17.07 2.68 9.67
C ARG A 129 -16.74 3.88 10.56
N GLN A 130 -16.83 3.72 11.90
CA GLN A 130 -16.60 4.82 12.83
C GLN A 130 -15.13 5.29 12.87
N ASP A 131 -14.18 4.37 12.66
CA ASP A 131 -12.74 4.68 12.65
C ASP A 131 -12.21 5.04 11.25
N LEU A 132 -13.06 4.97 10.23
CA LEU A 132 -12.66 5.15 8.83
C LEU A 132 -12.73 6.61 8.40
N ASP A 133 -11.58 7.19 8.12
CA ASP A 133 -11.48 8.51 7.51
C ASP A 133 -11.21 8.39 6.01
N LEU A 134 -12.27 8.54 5.20
CA LEU A 134 -12.22 8.51 3.74
C LEU A 134 -11.60 9.77 3.11
N SER A 135 -11.37 10.83 3.89
CA SER A 135 -10.72 12.05 3.40
C SER A 135 -9.21 11.87 3.22
N LYS A 136 -8.64 10.81 3.80
CA LYS A 136 -7.21 10.51 3.68
C LYS A 136 -6.81 10.28 2.22
N PRO A 137 -5.63 10.78 1.81
CA PRO A 137 -5.15 10.64 0.43
C PRO A 137 -5.15 9.20 -0.08
N LEU A 138 -4.93 8.21 0.79
CA LEU A 138 -4.99 6.79 0.41
C LEU A 138 -6.33 6.43 -0.24
N PHE A 139 -7.45 6.80 0.38
CA PHE A 139 -8.78 6.45 -0.12
C PHE A 139 -9.14 7.28 -1.35
N THR A 140 -8.93 8.60 -1.29
CA THR A 140 -9.29 9.50 -2.40
C THR A 140 -8.50 9.18 -3.68
N THR A 141 -7.19 8.95 -3.57
CA THR A 141 -6.33 8.57 -4.71
C THR A 141 -6.67 7.19 -5.26
N ALA A 142 -6.91 6.19 -4.41
CA ALA A 142 -7.26 4.85 -4.86
C ALA A 142 -8.63 4.84 -5.56
N ALA A 143 -9.61 5.58 -5.04
CA ALA A 143 -10.96 5.67 -5.63
C ALA A 143 -10.91 6.35 -7.00
N LEU A 144 -10.17 7.46 -7.10
CA LEU A 144 -10.01 8.19 -8.35
C LEU A 144 -9.25 7.35 -9.39
N TYR A 145 -8.20 6.66 -8.98
CA TYR A 145 -7.45 5.77 -9.85
C TYR A 145 -8.30 4.59 -10.35
N ALA A 146 -9.11 3.96 -9.46
CA ALA A 146 -10.04 2.92 -9.83
C ALA A 146 -11.10 3.42 -10.83
N ALA A 147 -11.71 4.58 -10.56
CA ALA A 147 -12.70 5.20 -11.43
C ALA A 147 -12.13 5.48 -12.84
N CYS A 148 -10.91 6.05 -12.92
CA CYS A 148 -10.25 6.28 -14.20
C CYS A 148 -10.07 4.99 -15.00
N LYS A 149 -9.66 3.89 -14.34
CA LYS A 149 -9.51 2.58 -15.00
C LYS A 149 -10.83 2.02 -15.49
N CYS A 150 -11.90 2.13 -14.70
CA CYS A 150 -13.23 1.65 -15.09
C CYS A 150 -13.81 2.46 -16.25
N MET A 151 -13.63 3.77 -16.25
CA MET A 151 -14.10 4.69 -17.31
C MET A 151 -13.16 4.75 -18.52
N LYS A 152 -12.05 3.99 -18.52
CA LYS A 152 -11.01 4.00 -19.56
C LYS A 152 -10.39 5.39 -19.81
N ILE A 153 -10.37 6.23 -18.77
CA ILE A 153 -9.68 7.53 -18.78
C ILE A 153 -8.18 7.29 -18.57
N ARG A 154 -7.35 8.02 -19.31
CA ARG A 154 -5.90 7.98 -19.15
C ARG A 154 -5.51 8.67 -17.83
N ALA A 155 -5.30 7.88 -16.78
CA ALA A 155 -4.75 8.38 -15.52
C ALA A 155 -3.24 8.65 -15.61
N ASP A 156 -2.78 9.72 -14.96
CA ASP A 156 -1.34 9.95 -14.74
C ASP A 156 -0.75 8.82 -13.89
N ARG A 157 0.45 8.36 -14.28
CA ARG A 157 1.22 7.35 -13.54
C ARG A 157 1.53 7.77 -12.10
N LYS A 158 1.62 9.08 -11.83
CA LYS A 158 1.96 9.65 -10.53
C LYS A 158 0.78 9.67 -9.54
N LEU A 159 -0.45 9.47 -9.99
CA LEU A 159 -1.66 9.51 -9.14
C LEU A 159 -1.62 8.44 -8.03
N ALA A 160 -1.15 7.22 -8.33
CA ALA A 160 -1.03 6.18 -7.31
C ALA A 160 0.05 6.52 -6.26
N SER A 161 1.13 7.17 -6.70
CA SER A 161 2.27 7.54 -5.85
C SER A 161 1.95 8.71 -4.91
N SER A 162 0.95 9.54 -5.21
CA SER A 162 0.56 10.65 -4.34
C SER A 162 -0.19 10.22 -3.08
N SER A 163 -0.65 8.97 -3.02
CA SER A 163 -1.31 8.37 -1.85
C SER A 163 -0.43 8.36 -0.58
N GLY A 164 0.89 8.41 -0.74
CA GLY A 164 1.86 8.27 0.35
C GLY A 164 1.93 6.88 0.98
N ALA A 165 1.12 5.94 0.50
CA ALA A 165 1.09 4.57 0.99
C ALA A 165 2.11 3.68 0.28
N LYS A 166 2.51 2.60 0.96
CA LYS A 166 3.29 1.53 0.33
C LYS A 166 2.47 0.91 -0.80
N LYS A 167 3.15 0.57 -1.90
CA LYS A 167 2.52 -0.04 -3.09
C LYS A 167 1.58 -1.20 -2.74
N GLY A 168 2.00 -2.12 -1.88
CA GLY A 168 1.18 -3.27 -1.49
C GLY A 168 -0.12 -2.91 -0.76
N ILE A 169 -0.15 -1.81 0.00
CA ILE A 169 -1.37 -1.33 0.67
C ILE A 169 -2.30 -0.70 -0.36
N PHE A 170 -1.73 0.14 -1.23
CA PHE A 170 -2.46 0.79 -2.31
C PHE A 170 -3.09 -0.23 -3.26
N ASP A 171 -2.32 -1.21 -3.73
CA ASP A 171 -2.77 -2.23 -4.68
C ASP A 171 -3.93 -3.07 -4.12
N ARG A 172 -3.88 -3.41 -2.82
CA ARG A 172 -4.96 -4.13 -2.12
C ARG A 172 -6.25 -3.31 -2.09
N LEU A 173 -6.17 -2.04 -1.70
CA LEU A 173 -7.34 -1.15 -1.66
C LEU A 173 -7.90 -0.90 -3.06
N TRP A 174 -7.02 -0.65 -4.03
CA TRP A 174 -7.39 -0.48 -5.43
C TRP A 174 -8.14 -1.70 -5.98
N THR A 175 -7.69 -2.92 -5.67
CA THR A 175 -8.37 -4.14 -6.11
C THR A 175 -9.79 -4.25 -5.56
N GLN A 176 -10.02 -3.81 -4.32
CA GLN A 176 -11.37 -3.74 -3.74
C GLN A 176 -12.22 -2.70 -4.48
N PHE A 177 -11.67 -1.51 -4.69
CA PHE A 177 -12.37 -0.41 -5.37
C PHE A 177 -12.68 -0.69 -6.83
N GLN A 178 -11.84 -1.48 -7.51
CA GLN A 178 -12.07 -1.88 -8.89
C GLN A 178 -13.37 -2.67 -9.04
N LYS A 179 -13.75 -3.50 -8.06
CA LYS A 179 -15.02 -4.25 -8.08
C LYS A 179 -16.21 -3.29 -8.06
N PHE A 180 -16.24 -2.37 -7.09
CA PHE A 180 -17.30 -1.35 -7.02
C PHE A 180 -17.33 -0.47 -8.28
N GLY A 181 -16.16 -0.08 -8.79
CA GLY A 181 -16.07 0.74 -10.00
C GLY A 181 -16.62 0.02 -11.24
N GLN A 182 -16.37 -1.28 -11.39
CA GLN A 182 -16.94 -2.10 -12.45
C GLN A 182 -18.46 -2.21 -12.33
N GLU A 183 -19.00 -2.45 -11.13
CA GLU A 183 -20.45 -2.50 -10.91
C GLU A 183 -21.13 -1.16 -11.23
N ILE A 184 -20.50 -0.04 -10.87
CA ILE A 184 -21.02 1.31 -11.15
C ILE A 184 -21.00 1.61 -12.65
N CYS A 185 -19.90 1.29 -13.35
CA CYS A 185 -19.75 1.59 -14.77
C CYS A 185 -20.52 0.63 -15.68
N ASN A 186 -20.77 -0.60 -15.23
CA ASN A 186 -21.58 -1.59 -15.96
C ASN A 186 -23.08 -1.51 -15.59
N GLY A 187 -23.42 -0.73 -14.56
CA GLY A 187 -24.80 -0.53 -14.13
C GLY A 187 -25.64 0.24 -15.17
N PRO A 188 -26.98 0.12 -15.11
CA PRO A 188 -27.91 0.68 -16.10
C PRO A 188 -27.83 2.22 -16.23
N SER A 189 -27.21 2.92 -15.28
CA SER A 189 -27.08 4.37 -15.29
C SER A 189 -25.92 4.91 -16.14
N TYR A 190 -24.97 4.07 -16.58
CA TYR A 190 -23.76 4.54 -17.29
C TYR A 190 -23.71 4.10 -18.77
N MET A 191 -24.63 3.22 -19.19
CA MET A 191 -24.65 2.66 -20.54
C MET A 191 -25.68 3.37 -21.42
N GLY A 192 -25.22 4.40 -22.14
CA GLY A 192 -25.82 4.75 -23.41
C GLY A 192 -25.58 3.61 -24.41
N LYS A 193 -26.67 2.89 -24.75
CA LYS A 193 -26.82 1.78 -25.73
C LYS A 193 -26.24 0.40 -25.30
N PRO A 194 -27.03 -0.69 -25.37
CA PRO A 194 -26.57 -2.02 -24.97
C PRO A 194 -25.92 -2.75 -26.15
N VAL A 195 -24.75 -3.34 -25.90
CA VAL A 195 -24.28 -4.50 -26.67
C VAL A 195 -24.35 -5.70 -25.73
N LYS A 196 -25.22 -6.64 -26.08
CA LYS A 196 -25.46 -7.88 -25.34
C LYS A 196 -24.24 -8.78 -25.44
N THR A 197 -23.60 -9.10 -24.32
CA THR A 197 -22.90 -10.38 -24.18
C THR A 197 -23.22 -10.98 -22.81
N ALA A 198 -23.71 -12.22 -22.85
CA ALA A 198 -24.20 -12.97 -21.70
C ALA A 198 -23.11 -13.17 -20.65
N GLN A 199 -23.35 -12.70 -19.43
CA GLN A 199 -22.51 -13.00 -18.28
C GLN A 199 -23.14 -14.10 -17.44
N LYS A 200 -22.39 -15.20 -17.35
CA LYS A 200 -22.63 -16.39 -16.53
C LYS A 200 -22.66 -15.97 -15.06
N ARG A 201 -23.84 -16.01 -14.46
CA ARG A 201 -24.11 -15.74 -13.03
C ARG A 201 -23.34 -16.77 -12.20
N GLN A 202 -22.29 -16.36 -11.48
CA GLN A 202 -21.70 -17.19 -10.44
C GLN A 202 -22.52 -17.02 -9.15
N LYS A 203 -22.96 -18.15 -8.60
CA LYS A 203 -23.78 -18.26 -7.39
C LYS A 203 -22.98 -17.80 -6.17
N THR A 204 -23.65 -17.07 -5.30
CA THR A 204 -23.16 -16.62 -3.99
C THR A 204 -23.12 -17.80 -3.00
N LEU A 205 -22.12 -17.76 -2.11
CA LEU A 205 -21.76 -18.75 -1.09
C LEU A 205 -22.93 -19.26 -0.23
N THR A 206 -24.03 -18.50 -0.15
CA THR A 206 -25.23 -18.82 0.63
C THR A 206 -26.10 -19.93 0.01
N GLU A 207 -25.95 -20.22 -1.28
CA GLU A 207 -26.78 -21.22 -2.00
C GLU A 207 -26.21 -22.66 -1.90
N LEU A 208 -25.02 -22.84 -1.31
CA LEU A 208 -24.37 -24.16 -1.14
C LEU A 208 -24.61 -24.79 0.24
N LEU A 209 -25.29 -24.10 1.15
CA LEU A 209 -25.50 -24.56 2.54
C LEU A 209 -26.88 -25.18 2.79
N GLU A 210 -27.80 -25.14 1.82
CA GLU A 210 -29.19 -25.59 2.00
C GLU A 210 -29.52 -26.95 1.34
N VAL A 211 -28.53 -27.71 0.89
CA VAL A 211 -28.76 -29.06 0.36
C VAL A 211 -27.72 -30.00 0.96
N GLU A 212 -28.03 -30.61 2.10
CA GLU A 212 -27.61 -31.97 2.52
C GLU A 212 -28.04 -32.23 3.99
N GLU A 213 -29.34 -32.41 4.19
CA GLU A 213 -29.86 -33.29 5.25
C GLU A 213 -30.77 -34.32 4.55
N ASP A 214 -30.21 -35.45 4.10
CA ASP A 214 -30.85 -36.77 4.22
C ASP A 214 -29.86 -37.91 3.83
N ASP A 215 -30.07 -39.06 4.46
CA ASP A 215 -29.23 -40.25 4.64
C ASP A 215 -28.65 -40.98 3.39
N GLY A 216 -27.50 -41.67 3.57
CA GLY A 216 -27.19 -42.87 2.76
C GLY A 216 -25.72 -43.24 2.43
N LYS A 217 -25.02 -43.87 3.38
CA LYS A 217 -23.95 -44.92 3.27
C LYS A 217 -23.34 -45.25 1.87
N ILE A 218 -22.02 -45.10 1.71
CA ILE A 218 -20.99 -46.16 1.42
C ILE A 218 -19.66 -45.55 0.91
N SER A 219 -18.57 -45.96 1.58
CA SER A 219 -17.12 -45.88 1.34
C SER A 219 -16.58 -45.51 -0.05
N THR A 220 -15.53 -44.66 -0.09
CA THR A 220 -14.11 -45.06 -0.32
C THR A 220 -13.19 -43.83 -0.47
N SER A 221 -12.00 -43.93 0.14
CA SER A 221 -10.77 -43.10 -0.03
C SER A 221 -10.74 -41.64 0.47
N PRO A 222 -9.99 -41.34 1.57
CA PRO A 222 -9.72 -39.97 1.99
C PRO A 222 -8.73 -39.27 1.06
N LYS A 223 -9.22 -38.16 0.53
CA LYS A 223 -8.52 -37.09 -0.18
C LYS A 223 -7.41 -36.53 0.72
N ARG A 224 -6.17 -36.54 0.23
CA ARG A 224 -4.96 -36.08 0.94
C ARG A 224 -5.16 -34.68 1.53
N GLU A 225 -5.23 -34.62 2.86
CA GLU A 225 -5.01 -33.40 3.63
C GLU A 225 -3.58 -32.91 3.42
N ARG A 226 -3.44 -31.60 3.26
CA ARG A 226 -2.16 -30.91 3.25
C ARG A 226 -1.68 -30.84 4.70
N VAL A 227 -1.05 -31.92 5.16
CA VAL A 227 -0.38 -32.00 6.47
C VAL A 227 0.77 -30.99 6.46
N GLU A 228 0.73 -30.06 7.41
CA GLU A 228 1.89 -29.22 7.77
C GLU A 228 3.00 -30.16 8.26
N LYS A 229 4.07 -30.27 7.47
CA LYS A 229 5.21 -31.12 7.83
C LYS A 229 5.93 -30.49 9.02
N THR A 230 5.97 -31.21 10.13
CA THR A 230 6.72 -30.84 11.33
C THR A 230 8.22 -30.85 11.02
N GLU A 231 9.01 -29.98 11.67
CA GLU A 231 10.47 -29.85 11.48
C GLU A 231 11.25 -31.18 11.60
N GLU A 232 10.70 -32.15 12.34
CA GLU A 232 11.23 -33.52 12.46
C GLU A 232 11.06 -34.38 11.19
N GLU A 233 10.05 -34.13 10.36
CA GLU A 233 9.87 -34.82 9.07
C GLU A 233 10.76 -34.23 7.98
N GLU A 234 11.02 -32.92 8.02
CA GLU A 234 11.93 -32.25 7.09
C GLU A 234 13.39 -32.66 7.33
N THR A 235 13.79 -32.80 8.60
CA THR A 235 15.13 -33.28 8.98
C THR A 235 15.36 -34.74 8.58
N LYS A 236 14.37 -35.63 8.76
CA LYS A 236 14.46 -37.02 8.28
C LYS A 236 14.60 -37.11 6.76
N ASN A 237 13.86 -36.30 6.03
CA ASN A 237 13.93 -36.25 4.56
C ASN A 237 15.30 -35.75 4.06
N TYR A 238 15.91 -34.80 4.77
CA TYR A 238 17.27 -34.32 4.46
C TYR A 238 18.35 -35.40 4.69
N GLU A 239 18.27 -36.14 5.80
CA GLU A 239 19.17 -37.23 6.14
C GLU A 239 19.13 -38.37 5.09
N GLU A 240 17.92 -38.75 4.66
CA GLU A 240 17.74 -39.79 3.64
C GLU A 240 18.25 -39.34 2.26
N TRP A 241 17.96 -38.10 1.88
CA TRP A 241 18.48 -37.52 0.64
C TRP A 241 20.02 -37.49 0.64
N LYS A 242 20.63 -37.03 1.74
CA LYS A 242 22.09 -36.96 1.89
C LYS A 242 22.74 -38.34 1.77
N ARG A 243 22.15 -39.36 2.41
CA ARG A 243 22.65 -40.75 2.31
C ARG A 243 22.62 -41.26 0.86
N LYS A 244 21.52 -41.01 0.15
CA LYS A 244 21.34 -41.44 -1.25
C LYS A 244 22.34 -40.77 -2.20
N ILE A 245 22.62 -39.47 -2.00
CA ILE A 245 23.62 -38.75 -2.80
C ILE A 245 25.03 -39.30 -2.56
N LEU A 246 25.40 -39.55 -1.29
CA LEU A 246 26.71 -40.10 -0.94
C LEU A 246 26.90 -41.52 -1.48
N GLU A 247 25.88 -42.36 -1.40
CA GLU A 247 25.93 -43.73 -1.93
C GLU A 247 26.04 -43.75 -3.46
N ASN A 248 25.31 -42.87 -4.17
CA ASN A 248 25.44 -42.73 -5.62
C ASN A 248 26.83 -42.23 -6.03
N ALA A 249 27.43 -41.31 -5.28
CA ALA A 249 28.78 -40.83 -5.54
C ALA A 249 29.84 -41.93 -5.32
N LEU A 250 29.67 -42.77 -4.30
CA LEU A 250 30.55 -43.92 -4.05
C LEU A 250 30.39 -45.00 -5.12
N LYS A 251 29.15 -45.30 -5.54
CA LYS A 251 28.88 -46.22 -6.64
C LYS A 251 29.46 -45.72 -7.97
N ALA A 252 29.35 -44.42 -8.25
CA ALA A 252 29.97 -43.83 -9.43
C ALA A 252 31.50 -43.96 -9.41
N LYS A 253 32.14 -43.75 -8.25
CA LYS A 253 33.59 -43.96 -8.10
C LYS A 253 34.01 -45.43 -8.20
N ALA A 254 33.17 -46.37 -7.81
CA ALA A 254 33.43 -47.80 -7.91
C ALA A 254 33.20 -48.40 -9.31
N VAL A 255 32.55 -47.65 -10.22
CA VAL A 255 32.34 -48.04 -11.62
C VAL A 255 33.45 -47.49 -12.54
N ASP A 256 34.17 -46.45 -12.09
CA ASP A 256 35.33 -45.85 -12.78
C ASP A 256 36.69 -46.37 -12.23
N SER A 257 36.75 -47.57 -11.61
CA SER A 257 37.99 -48.22 -11.17
C SER A 257 38.14 -49.65 -11.71
#